data_AF-A0A7W9XFW2-F1
#
_entry.id   AF-A0A7W9XFW2-F1
#
_cell.length_a   1.000
_cell.length_b   1.000
_cell.length_c   1.000
_cell.angle_alpha   90.00
_cell.angle_beta   90.00
_cell.angle_gamma   90.00
#
_symmetry.space_group_name_H-M   'P 1'
#
loop_
_entity.id
_entity.type
_entity.pdbx_description
1 polymer ?
#
loop_
_entity_poly.entity_id
_entity_poly.type
_entity_poly.pdbx_seq_one_letter_code
_entity_poly.pdbx_strand_id
1 'polypeptide(L)'
;MKLRPINIIEIITALLFIVGHLLKNAHIPYMGLLSALSGITLAILYFNLGFSSLKSPEIAVGNSIVYGFSFGTAVIGLIFSFQKWPFSKFYLIVSIIVLLLLALIRVIAVYLLKNDKILKYNKGIAIRYLLLLVITVGSLAFML
;
A
#
# COMPACT_ATOMS: atom_id res chain seq x y z
N MET A 1 -10.32 7.60 16.45
CA MET A 1 -9.01 7.84 15.80
C MET A 1 -9.09 9.24 15.20
N LYS A 2 -8.32 10.24 15.68
CA LYS A 2 -8.37 11.58 15.09
C LYS A 2 -7.92 11.49 13.63
N LEU A 3 -8.77 11.88 12.70
CA LEU A 3 -8.44 11.96 11.27
C LEU A 3 -7.35 13.02 11.11
N ARG A 4 -6.13 12.58 10.80
CA ARG A 4 -5.04 13.48 10.43
C ARG A 4 -5.27 13.93 8.98
N PRO A 5 -4.96 15.18 8.61
CA PRO A 5 -5.11 15.68 7.24
C PRO A 5 -4.47 14.74 6.22
N ILE A 6 -3.34 14.13 6.56
CA ILE A 6 -2.64 13.24 5.65
C ILE A 6 -3.36 11.90 5.41
N ASN A 7 -4.17 11.40 6.35
CA ASN A 7 -4.99 10.22 6.11
C ASN A 7 -6.11 10.54 5.11
N ILE A 8 -6.62 11.77 5.11
CA ILE A 8 -7.64 12.22 4.15
C ILE A 8 -7.01 12.28 2.75
N ILE A 9 -5.82 12.88 2.64
CA ILE A 9 -5.07 12.93 1.38
C ILE A 9 -4.79 11.52 0.87
N GLU A 10 -4.31 10.61 1.72
CA GLU A 10 -4.08 9.20 1.37
C GLU A 10 -5.33 8.54 0.78
N ILE A 11 -6.49 8.69 1.43
CA ILE A 11 -7.76 8.11 0.97
C ILE A 11 -8.16 8.71 -0.39
N ILE A 12 -8.09 10.03 -0.54
CA ILE A 12 -8.42 10.70 -1.80
C ILE A 12 -7.50 10.21 -2.93
N THR A 13 -6.19 10.15 -2.67
CA THR A 13 -5.22 9.67 -3.67
C THR A 13 -5.45 8.20 -4.02
N ALA A 14 -5.76 7.34 -3.04
CA ALA A 14 -6.10 5.94 -3.29
C ALA A 14 -7.38 5.78 -4.12
N LEU A 15 -8.40 6.59 -3.85
CA LEU A 15 -9.63 6.61 -4.65
C LEU A 15 -9.37 7.06 -6.09
N LEU A 16 -8.59 8.13 -6.29
CA LEU A 16 -8.18 8.58 -7.62
C LEU A 16 -7.39 7.51 -8.37
N PHE A 17 -6.55 6.75 -7.67
CA PHE A 17 -5.81 5.63 -8.25
C PHE A 17 -6.74 4.53 -8.75
N ILE A 18 -7.68 4.08 -7.91
CA ILE A 18 -8.64 3.03 -8.25
C ILE A 18 -9.57 3.50 -9.38
N VAL A 19 -10.14 4.70 -9.27
CA VAL A 19 -11.03 5.26 -10.29
C VAL A 19 -10.29 5.45 -11.61
N GLY A 20 -9.11 6.05 -11.60
CA GLY A 20 -8.29 6.21 -12.80
C GLY A 20 -7.98 4.87 -13.47
N HIS A 21 -7.74 3.82 -12.67
CA HIS A 21 -7.53 2.48 -13.20
C HIS A 21 -8.80 1.88 -13.84
N LEU A 22 -9.95 1.95 -13.16
CA LEU A 22 -11.22 1.46 -13.69
C LEU A 22 -11.60 2.17 -14.99
N LEU A 23 -11.46 3.49 -15.04
CA LEU A 23 -11.77 4.29 -16.23
C LEU A 23 -10.77 4.02 -17.37
N LYS A 24 -9.49 3.74 -17.06
CA LYS A 24 -8.52 3.27 -18.05
C LYS A 24 -8.97 1.95 -18.70
N ASN A 25 -9.45 1.00 -17.89
CA ASN A 25 -9.94 -0.29 -18.40
C ASN A 25 -11.23 -0.13 -19.22
N ALA A 26 -12.04 0.90 -18.93
CA ALA A 26 -13.17 1.31 -19.77
C ALA A 26 -12.76 2.07 -21.05
N HIS A 27 -11.45 2.11 -21.37
CA HIS A 27 -10.88 2.79 -22.55
C HIS A 27 -11.14 4.30 -22.60
N ILE A 28 -11.35 4.95 -21.45
CA ILE A 28 -11.49 6.42 -21.38
C ILE A 28 -10.10 7.05 -21.56
N PRO A 29 -9.94 8.02 -22.47
CA PRO A 29 -8.64 8.61 -22.79
C PRO A 29 -8.04 9.34 -21.59
N TYR A 30 -6.71 9.37 -21.53
CA TYR A 30 -5.89 10.04 -20.49
C TYR A 30 -6.01 9.50 -19.05
N MET A 31 -6.93 8.55 -18.77
CA MET A 31 -7.11 7.99 -17.42
C MET A 31 -5.90 7.17 -16.93
N GLY A 32 -5.09 6.67 -17.86
CA GLY A 32 -3.81 6.06 -17.52
C GLY A 32 -2.82 7.02 -16.86
N LEU A 33 -2.86 8.32 -17.19
CA LEU A 33 -2.01 9.34 -16.57
C LEU A 33 -2.51 9.69 -15.18
N LEU A 34 -3.84 9.79 -14.99
CA LEU A 34 -4.45 9.96 -13.67
C LEU A 34 -4.06 8.81 -12.72
N SER A 35 -4.17 7.57 -13.19
CA SER A 35 -3.77 6.39 -12.42
C SER A 35 -2.26 6.39 -12.13
N ALA A 36 -1.40 6.75 -13.08
CA ALA A 36 0.04 6.83 -12.84
C ALA A 36 0.40 7.88 -11.78
N LEU A 37 -0.09 9.11 -11.94
CA LEU A 37 0.23 10.21 -11.03
C LEU A 37 -0.28 9.96 -9.62
N SER A 38 -1.55 9.55 -9.48
CA SER A 38 -2.12 9.20 -8.18
C SER A 38 -1.38 8.03 -7.54
N GLY A 39 -0.98 7.01 -8.31
CA GLY A 39 -0.17 5.90 -7.81
C GLY A 39 1.20 6.37 -7.29
N ILE A 40 1.90 7.22 -8.05
CA ILE A 40 3.20 7.78 -7.63
C ILE A 40 3.04 8.60 -6.35
N THR A 41 2.03 9.48 -6.30
CA THR A 41 1.72 10.24 -5.08
C THR A 41 1.43 9.30 -3.92
N LEU A 42 0.66 8.22 -4.13
CA LEU A 42 0.35 7.25 -3.09
C LEU A 42 1.60 6.50 -2.61
N ALA A 43 2.53 6.14 -3.51
CA ALA A 43 3.80 5.51 -3.15
C ALA A 43 4.68 6.45 -2.31
N ILE A 44 4.78 7.74 -2.70
CA ILE A 44 5.51 8.76 -1.94
C ILE A 44 4.86 8.98 -0.58
N LEU A 45 3.53 9.06 -0.54
CA LEU A 45 2.79 9.14 0.71
C LEU A 45 3.09 7.92 1.56
N TYR A 46 3.02 6.69 1.06
CA TYR A 46 3.32 5.51 1.88
C TYR A 46 4.76 5.47 2.40
N PHE A 47 5.71 5.88 1.58
CA PHE A 47 7.10 6.00 2.00
C PHE A 47 7.24 7.04 3.13
N ASN A 48 6.73 8.26 2.93
CA ASN A 48 6.85 9.36 3.89
C ASN A 48 5.94 9.19 5.14
N LEU A 49 4.79 8.54 4.98
CA LEU A 49 3.87 8.17 6.06
C LEU A 49 4.50 7.11 6.98
N GLY A 50 5.35 6.24 6.43
CA GLY A 50 6.25 5.38 7.21
C GLY A 50 7.12 6.17 8.18
N PHE A 51 7.58 7.37 7.81
CA PHE A 51 8.42 8.20 8.68
C PHE A 51 7.65 9.15 9.61
N SER A 52 6.47 9.64 9.22
CA SER A 52 5.79 10.76 9.89
C SER A 52 4.43 10.42 10.50
N SER A 53 3.57 9.68 9.80
CA SER A 53 2.19 9.41 10.26
C SER A 53 2.07 8.12 11.08
N LEU A 54 2.97 7.17 10.82
CA LEU A 54 3.11 5.92 11.55
C LEU A 54 4.08 6.01 12.75
N LYS A 55 4.59 7.21 13.10
CA LYS A 55 5.30 7.42 14.36
C LYS A 55 4.29 7.38 15.52
N SER A 56 4.29 6.28 16.25
CA SER A 56 3.90 6.28 17.67
C SER A 56 5.20 6.39 18.48
N PRO A 57 5.27 7.24 19.52
CA PRO A 57 6.46 7.32 20.39
C PRO A 57 6.83 5.96 21.01
N GLU A 58 5.89 5.02 21.03
CA GLU A 58 6.02 3.69 21.60
C GLU A 58 6.46 2.62 20.58
N ILE A 59 6.69 3.00 19.32
CA ILE A 59 7.04 2.06 18.24
C ILE A 59 8.39 2.44 17.66
N ALA A 60 9.27 1.43 17.57
CA ALA A 60 10.58 1.58 16.96
C ALA A 60 10.43 2.13 15.54
N VAL A 61 11.18 3.20 15.24
CA VAL A 61 11.19 3.88 13.93
C VAL A 61 11.42 2.87 12.79
N GLY A 62 12.23 1.82 13.04
CA GLY A 62 12.48 0.75 12.09
C GLY A 62 11.22 0.04 11.58
N ASN A 63 10.22 -0.19 12.45
CA ASN A 63 8.98 -0.86 12.02
C ASN A 63 8.21 0.01 11.02
N SER A 64 8.11 1.31 11.29
CA SER A 64 7.39 2.24 10.42
C SER A 64 8.08 2.40 9.05
N ILE A 65 9.42 2.31 9.01
CA ILE A 65 10.20 2.27 7.77
C ILE A 65 9.87 1.00 6.96
N VAL A 66 9.89 -0.17 7.61
CA VAL A 66 9.58 -1.44 6.95
C VAL A 66 8.17 -1.43 6.36
N TYR A 67 7.16 -0.91 7.10
CA TYR A 67 5.80 -0.78 6.58
C TYR A 67 5.72 0.18 5.40
N GLY A 68 6.33 1.37 5.51
CA GLY A 68 6.32 2.37 4.44
C GLY A 68 6.99 1.87 3.16
N PHE A 69 8.14 1.21 3.28
CA PHE A 69 8.86 0.61 2.16
C PHE A 69 8.06 -0.51 1.48
N SER A 70 7.46 -1.38 2.28
CA SER A 70 6.67 -2.51 1.79
C SER A 70 5.38 -2.05 1.07
N PHE A 71 4.71 -1.02 1.59
CA PHE A 71 3.55 -0.45 0.91
C PHE A 71 3.95 0.33 -0.35
N GLY A 72 5.05 1.08 -0.31
CA GLY A 72 5.59 1.77 -1.48
C GLY A 72 5.93 0.81 -2.62
N THR A 73 6.66 -0.27 -2.31
CA THR A 73 6.99 -1.31 -3.29
C THR A 73 5.75 -1.98 -3.89
N ALA A 74 4.73 -2.27 -3.07
CA ALA A 74 3.46 -2.80 -3.57
C ALA A 74 2.74 -1.85 -4.54
N VAL A 75 2.69 -0.56 -4.22
CA VAL A 75 2.09 0.45 -5.11
C VAL A 75 2.88 0.58 -6.41
N ILE A 76 4.21 0.54 -6.36
CA ILE A 76 5.06 0.55 -7.57
C ILE A 76 4.78 -0.67 -8.45
N GLY A 77 4.67 -1.87 -7.86
CA GLY A 77 4.29 -3.09 -8.59
C GLY A 77 2.94 -2.96 -9.29
N LEU A 78 1.95 -2.35 -8.61
CA LEU A 78 0.64 -2.05 -9.20
C LEU A 78 0.74 -1.06 -10.37
N ILE A 79 1.51 0.01 -10.22
CA ILE A 79 1.71 1.00 -11.31
C ILE A 79 2.31 0.31 -12.54
N PHE A 80 3.36 -0.51 -12.35
CA PHE A 80 4.00 -1.23 -13.46
C PHE A 80 3.04 -2.21 -14.13
N SER A 81 2.24 -2.92 -13.34
CA SER A 81 1.16 -3.77 -13.87
C SER A 81 0.18 -2.98 -14.73
N PHE A 82 -0.33 -1.88 -14.19
CA PHE A 82 -1.36 -1.09 -14.86
C PHE A 82 -0.84 -0.41 -16.12
N GLN A 83 0.44 -0.01 -16.16
CA GLN A 83 1.07 0.55 -17.36
C GLN A 83 1.56 -0.51 -18.35
N LYS A 84 1.31 -1.80 -18.09
CA LYS A 84 1.79 -2.93 -18.91
C LYS A 84 3.32 -2.87 -19.12
N TRP A 85 4.04 -2.45 -18.08
CA TRP A 85 5.49 -2.35 -18.14
C TRP A 85 6.11 -3.75 -18.26
N PRO A 86 7.23 -3.91 -18.99
CA PRO A 86 7.94 -5.18 -19.04
C PRO A 86 8.32 -5.60 -17.61
N PHE A 87 8.28 -6.91 -17.34
CA PHE A 87 8.51 -7.50 -16.02
C PHE A 87 7.51 -7.10 -14.92
N SER A 88 6.39 -6.45 -15.24
CA SER A 88 5.35 -6.12 -14.24
C SER A 88 4.89 -7.31 -13.40
N LYS A 89 4.76 -8.51 -14.00
CA LYS A 89 4.46 -9.77 -13.28
C LYS A 89 5.47 -10.06 -12.18
N PHE A 90 6.77 -9.90 -12.46
CA PHE A 90 7.83 -10.09 -11.48
C PHE A 90 7.69 -9.12 -10.30
N TYR A 91 7.47 -7.83 -10.57
CA TYR A 91 7.28 -6.83 -9.51
C TYR A 91 6.03 -7.08 -8.67
N LEU A 92 4.94 -7.56 -9.26
CA LEU A 92 3.74 -7.96 -8.51
C LEU A 92 4.02 -9.15 -7.59
N ILE A 93 4.73 -10.17 -8.06
CA ILE A 93 5.12 -11.33 -7.24
C ILE A 93 5.98 -10.90 -6.06
N VAL A 94 7.01 -10.06 -6.31
CA VAL A 94 7.85 -9.49 -5.24
C VAL A 94 7.01 -8.72 -4.25
N SER A 95 6.06 -7.90 -4.73
CA SER A 95 5.14 -7.14 -3.87
C SER A 95 4.30 -8.05 -2.97
N ILE A 96 3.74 -9.13 -3.53
CA ILE A 96 2.96 -10.11 -2.77
C ILE A 96 3.83 -10.79 -1.70
N ILE A 97 5.05 -11.21 -2.04
CA ILE A 97 5.99 -11.82 -1.08
C ILE A 97 6.29 -10.85 0.08
N VAL A 98 6.61 -9.58 -0.24
CA VAL A 98 6.89 -8.54 0.76
C VAL A 98 5.66 -8.31 1.66
N LEU A 99 4.47 -8.26 1.07
CA LEU A 99 3.22 -8.16 1.83
C LEU A 99 3.01 -9.39 2.73
N LEU A 100 3.23 -10.61 2.25
CA LEU A 100 3.09 -11.82 3.08
C LEU A 100 4.08 -11.84 4.26
N LEU A 101 5.33 -11.42 4.04
CA LEU A 101 6.32 -11.27 5.11
C LEU A 101 5.85 -10.23 6.16
N LEU A 102 5.28 -9.12 5.72
CA LEU A 102 4.68 -8.12 6.61
C LEU A 102 3.53 -8.67 7.46
N ALA A 103 2.66 -9.51 6.88
CA ALA A 103 1.61 -10.17 7.64
C ALA A 103 2.18 -11.09 8.71
N LEU A 104 3.23 -11.85 8.39
CA LEU A 104 3.89 -12.75 9.32
C LEU A 104 4.52 -11.98 10.49
N ILE A 105 5.22 -10.87 10.21
CA ILE A 105 5.76 -9.96 11.24
C ILE A 105 4.64 -9.43 12.15
N ARG A 106 3.48 -9.06 11.59
CA ARG A 106 2.33 -8.59 12.39
C ARG A 106 1.73 -9.68 13.27
N VAL A 107 1.56 -10.89 12.74
CA VAL A 107 1.06 -12.03 13.51
C VAL A 107 1.99 -12.28 14.69
N ILE A 108 3.31 -12.37 14.44
CA ILE A 108 4.33 -12.54 15.49
C ILE A 108 4.24 -11.40 16.53
N ALA A 109 4.18 -10.15 16.08
CA ALA A 109 4.11 -8.99 16.98
C ALA A 109 2.85 -9.02 17.87
N VAL A 110 1.70 -9.46 17.33
CA VAL A 110 0.45 -9.56 18.10
C VAL A 110 0.52 -10.69 19.14
N TYR A 111 1.02 -11.87 18.75
CA TYR A 111 1.08 -13.02 19.66
C TYR A 111 2.16 -12.88 20.73
N LEU A 112 3.33 -12.32 20.39
CA LEU A 112 4.46 -12.21 21.33
C LEU A 112 4.38 -11.00 22.25
N LEU A 113 3.98 -9.82 21.73
CA LEU A 113 4.12 -8.59 22.51
C LEU A 113 2.90 -8.31 23.40
N LYS A 114 1.72 -8.89 23.12
CA LYS A 114 0.46 -8.74 23.87
C LYS A 114 0.19 -7.31 24.39
N ASN A 115 0.60 -6.30 23.63
CA ASN A 115 0.53 -4.90 24.04
C ASN A 115 -0.61 -4.22 23.29
N ASP A 116 -1.61 -3.75 24.03
CA ASP A 116 -2.82 -3.12 23.48
C ASP A 116 -2.53 -1.93 22.58
N LYS A 117 -1.44 -1.20 22.85
CA LYS A 117 -1.04 -0.04 22.06
C LYS A 117 -0.49 -0.45 20.69
N ILE A 118 0.30 -1.53 20.65
CA ILE A 118 0.82 -2.13 19.41
C ILE A 118 -0.33 -2.72 18.59
N LEU A 119 -1.30 -3.38 19.24
CA LEU A 119 -2.51 -3.89 18.60
C LEU A 119 -3.32 -2.78 17.92
N LYS A 120 -3.53 -1.65 18.61
CA LYS A 120 -4.28 -0.50 18.07
C LYS A 120 -3.57 0.13 16.88
N TYR A 121 -2.24 0.28 16.95
CA TYR A 121 -1.43 0.74 15.83
C TYR A 121 -1.52 -0.21 14.62
N ASN A 122 -1.39 -1.51 14.89
CA ASN A 122 -1.50 -2.55 13.88
C ASN A 122 -2.86 -2.48 13.16
N LYS A 123 -3.99 -2.23 13.83
CA LYS A 123 -5.31 -2.18 13.16
C LYS A 123 -5.35 -1.23 11.95
N GLY A 124 -4.76 -0.04 12.05
CA GLY A 124 -4.73 0.92 10.92
C GLY A 124 -3.82 0.49 9.76
N ILE A 125 -2.77 -0.27 10.06
CA ILE A 125 -1.89 -0.88 9.05
C ILE A 125 -2.60 -2.08 8.39
N ALA A 126 -3.43 -2.81 9.14
CA ALA A 126 -4.17 -3.97 8.65
C ALA A 126 -5.05 -3.66 7.44
N ILE A 127 -5.75 -2.53 7.51
CA ILE A 127 -6.69 -2.12 6.46
C ILE A 127 -5.94 -1.81 5.17
N ARG A 128 -4.86 -1.02 5.27
CA ARG A 128 -3.97 -0.69 4.13
C ARG A 128 -3.36 -1.94 3.53
N TYR A 129 -2.89 -2.83 4.40
CA TYR A 129 -2.32 -4.11 4.01
C TYR A 129 -3.32 -4.97 3.22
N LEU A 130 -4.52 -5.20 3.76
CA LEU A 130 -5.54 -6.01 3.10
C LEU A 130 -5.96 -5.41 1.76
N LEU A 131 -6.14 -4.09 1.71
CA LEU A 131 -6.50 -3.39 0.49
C LEU A 131 -5.42 -3.59 -0.59
N LEU A 132 -4.14 -3.36 -0.25
CA LEU A 132 -3.03 -3.54 -1.20
C LEU A 132 -2.86 -5.01 -1.60
N LEU A 133 -3.02 -5.96 -0.67
CA LEU A 133 -2.93 -7.39 -0.95
C LEU A 133 -4.02 -7.82 -1.94
N VAL A 134 -5.28 -7.45 -1.70
CA VAL A 134 -6.40 -7.80 -2.59
C VAL A 134 -6.18 -7.22 -3.99
N ILE A 135 -5.78 -5.95 -4.09
CA ILE A 135 -5.56 -5.31 -5.39
C ILE A 135 -4.34 -5.93 -6.11
N THR A 136 -3.25 -6.20 -5.42
CA THR A 136 -2.05 -6.83 -6.03
C THR A 136 -2.32 -8.24 -6.52
N VAL A 137 -2.97 -9.07 -5.70
CA VAL A 137 -3.35 -10.44 -6.09
C VAL A 137 -4.37 -10.42 -7.23
N GLY A 138 -5.40 -9.56 -7.16
CA GLY A 138 -6.37 -9.40 -8.23
C GLY A 138 -5.73 -8.96 -9.54
N SER A 139 -4.80 -8.01 -9.48
CA SER A 139 -4.04 -7.54 -10.65
C SER A 139 -3.18 -8.65 -11.27
N LEU A 140 -2.56 -9.51 -10.44
CA LEU A 140 -1.79 -10.65 -10.92
C LEU A 140 -2.70 -11.69 -11.58
N ALA A 141 -3.86 -11.98 -10.99
CA ALA A 141 -4.83 -12.94 -11.52
C ALA A 141 -5.38 -12.51 -12.89
N PHE A 142 -5.64 -11.22 -13.11
CA PHE A 142 -6.06 -10.69 -14.42
C PHE A 142 -4.98 -10.77 -15.51
N MET A 143 -3.72 -11.01 -15.14
CA MET A 143 -2.59 -11.09 -16.07
C MET A 143 -2.18 -12.53 -16.43
N LEU A 144 -2.71 -13.53 -15.72
CA LEU A 144 -2.52 -14.96 -16.01
C LEU A 144 -3.56 -15.43 -17.02
#